data_AF-A0A162K6H8-F1
#
_entry.id   AF-A0A162K6H8-F1
#
_cell.length_a   1.000
_cell.length_b   1.000
_cell.length_c   1.000
_cell.angle_alpha   90.00
_cell.angle_beta   90.00
_cell.angle_gamma   90.00
#
_symmetry.space_group_name_H-M   'P 1'
#
loop_
_entity.id
_entity.type
_entity.pdbx_description
1 polymer ?
#
loop_
_entity_poly.entity_id
_entity_poly.type
_entity_poly.pdbx_seq_one_letter_code
_entity_poly.pdbx_strand_id
1 'polypeptide(L)'
;MTRKQVSGPQLNKILHQDKIQYKQNDQWLLYSKYQDRGLTQSYTFDFEHRDGRLEAKMNTRWTQAGRLFIHELLNKREIKPNIEKHYVDVR
;
A
#
# COMPACT_ATOMS: atom_id res chain seq x y z
N MET A 1 -19.49 -19.61 8.37
CA MET A 1 -18.16 -19.52 7.73
C MET A 1 -17.53 -18.19 8.11
N THR A 2 -16.38 -18.20 8.79
CA THR A 2 -15.75 -16.98 9.34
C THR A 2 -14.94 -16.29 8.24
N ARG A 3 -15.31 -15.06 7.84
CA ARG A 3 -14.56 -14.27 6.85
C ARG A 3 -13.22 -13.80 7.44
N LYS A 4 -12.11 -14.22 6.84
CA LYS A 4 -10.75 -13.93 7.30
C LYS A 4 -10.35 -12.48 6.94
N GLN A 5 -9.85 -11.73 7.92
CA GLN A 5 -9.18 -10.44 7.73
C GLN A 5 -7.68 -10.65 7.49
N VAL A 6 -7.03 -9.76 6.74
CA VAL A 6 -5.58 -9.85 6.43
C VAL A 6 -4.79 -8.75 7.13
N SER A 7 -3.62 -9.10 7.65
CA SER A 7 -2.66 -8.13 8.17
C SER A 7 -1.89 -7.43 7.05
N GLY A 8 -1.27 -6.28 7.33
CA GLY A 8 -0.42 -5.56 6.37
C GLY A 8 0.67 -6.43 5.71
N PRO A 9 1.45 -7.22 6.48
CA PRO A 9 2.43 -8.15 5.89
C PRO A 9 1.80 -9.23 5.00
N GLN A 10 0.62 -9.74 5.37
CA GLN A 10 -0.10 -10.72 4.54
C GLN A 10 -0.60 -10.09 3.24
N LEU A 11 -1.13 -8.88 3.30
CA LEU A 11 -1.52 -8.12 2.11
C LEU A 11 -0.32 -7.92 1.18
N ASN A 12 0.82 -7.48 1.70
CA ASN A 12 2.03 -7.31 0.90
C ASN A 12 2.46 -8.61 0.19
N LYS A 13 2.33 -9.75 0.88
CA LYS A 13 2.61 -11.07 0.29
C LYS A 13 1.65 -11.41 -0.85
N ILE A 14 0.34 -11.18 -0.65
CA ILE A 14 -0.69 -11.42 -1.68
C ILE A 14 -0.40 -10.55 -2.92
N LEU A 15 -0.19 -9.26 -2.74
CA LEU A 15 0.07 -8.32 -3.84
C LEU A 15 1.38 -8.65 -4.57
N HIS A 16 2.38 -9.17 -3.86
CA HIS A 16 3.62 -9.63 -4.48
C HIS A 16 3.45 -10.90 -5.31
N GLN A 17 2.71 -11.88 -4.77
CA GLN A 17 2.37 -13.13 -5.47
C GLN A 17 1.59 -12.84 -6.76
N ASP A 18 0.70 -11.85 -6.72
CA ASP A 18 -0.13 -11.43 -7.85
C ASP A 18 0.60 -10.54 -8.86
N LYS A 19 1.90 -10.31 -8.66
CA LYS A 19 2.72 -9.43 -9.49
C LYS A 19 2.14 -8.01 -9.60
N ILE A 20 1.56 -7.51 -8.51
CA ILE A 20 1.05 -6.14 -8.39
C ILE A 20 2.15 -5.22 -7.85
N GLN A 21 2.82 -5.64 -6.76
CA GLN A 21 3.91 -4.87 -6.16
C GLN A 21 5.14 -5.71 -5.84
N TYR A 22 6.29 -5.06 -5.69
CA TYR A 22 7.52 -5.66 -5.18
C TYR A 22 8.25 -4.68 -4.25
N LYS A 23 9.20 -5.19 -3.46
CA LYS A 23 9.98 -4.36 -2.53
C LYS A 23 11.37 -4.10 -3.11
N GLN A 24 11.79 -2.85 -3.15
CA GLN A 24 13.13 -2.41 -3.56
C GLN A 24 13.58 -1.26 -2.67
N ASN A 25 14.81 -1.32 -2.13
CA ASN A 25 15.39 -0.27 -1.27
C ASN A 25 14.43 0.22 -0.17
N ASP A 26 13.79 -0.72 0.53
CA ASP A 26 12.77 -0.46 1.55
C ASP A 26 11.47 0.22 1.11
N GLN A 27 11.27 0.40 -0.19
CA GLN A 27 10.06 0.95 -0.77
C GLN A 27 9.25 -0.14 -1.50
N TRP A 28 7.92 -0.06 -1.43
CA TRP A 28 7.02 -0.87 -2.24
C TRP A 28 6.76 -0.19 -3.58
N LEU A 29 7.05 -0.85 -4.68
CA LEU A 29 6.86 -0.33 -6.03
C LEU A 29 5.89 -1.22 -6.80
N LEU A 30 5.21 -0.65 -7.78
CA LEU A 30 4.32 -1.41 -8.66
C LEU A 30 5.13 -2.07 -9.78
N TYR A 31 4.73 -3.27 -10.20
CA TYR A 31 5.22 -3.81 -11.46
C TYR A 31 4.77 -2.92 -12.63
N SER A 32 5.54 -2.90 -13.71
CA SER A 32 5.31 -2.06 -14.90
C SER A 32 3.86 -2.10 -15.41
N LYS A 33 3.23 -3.28 -15.38
CA LYS A 33 1.81 -3.48 -15.75
C LYS A 33 0.82 -2.54 -15.03
N TYR A 34 1.16 -2.09 -13.81
CA TYR A 34 0.30 -1.31 -12.92
C TYR A 34 0.81 0.11 -12.64
N GLN A 35 2.04 0.43 -13.06
CA GLN A 35 2.74 1.64 -12.63
C GLN A 35 2.06 2.94 -13.11
N ASP A 36 1.54 2.97 -14.33
CA ASP A 36 0.92 4.16 -14.93
C ASP A 36 -0.59 4.26 -14.67
N ARG A 37 -1.13 3.51 -13.70
CA ARG A 37 -2.57 3.44 -13.41
C ARG A 37 -3.01 4.38 -12.28
N GLY A 38 -2.11 5.20 -11.75
CA GLY A 38 -2.42 6.12 -10.64
C GLY A 38 -2.82 5.42 -9.33
N LEU A 39 -2.42 4.16 -9.14
CA LEU A 39 -2.79 3.37 -7.96
C LEU A 39 -1.96 3.74 -6.72
N THR A 40 -0.76 4.27 -6.92
CA THR A 40 0.16 4.66 -5.84
C THR A 40 0.66 6.08 -6.05
N GLN A 41 1.07 6.71 -4.96
CA GLN A 41 1.81 7.97 -4.94
C GLN A 41 3.04 7.82 -4.05
N SER A 42 4.15 8.40 -4.50
CA SER A 42 5.33 8.57 -3.65
C SER A 42 5.08 9.68 -2.63
N TYR A 43 5.51 9.44 -1.40
CA TYR A 43 5.46 10.41 -0.32
C TYR A 43 6.81 10.41 0.38
N THR A 44 7.54 11.51 0.26
CA THR A 44 8.78 11.74 0.98
C THR A 44 8.46 12.31 2.35
N PHE A 45 9.09 11.77 3.39
CA PHE A 45 9.00 12.32 4.73
C PHE A 45 10.38 12.46 5.33
N ASP A 46 10.57 13.55 6.06
CA ASP A 46 11.79 13.79 6.81
C ASP A 46 11.66 13.13 8.18
N PHE A 47 12.76 12.59 8.68
CA PHE A 47 12.84 12.04 10.02
C PHE A 47 14.20 12.35 10.65
N GLU A 48 14.17 12.51 11.98
CA GLU A 48 15.34 12.79 12.77
C GLU A 48 15.84 11.51 13.46
N HIS A 49 17.13 11.25 13.33
CA HIS A 49 17.83 10.19 14.04
C HIS A 49 18.10 10.60 15.50
N ARG A 50 18.39 9.63 16.37
CA ARG A 50 18.67 9.89 17.79
C ARG A 50 19.89 10.79 18.04
N ASP A 51 20.78 10.89 17.04
CA ASP A 51 21.98 11.72 17.06
C ASP A 51 21.75 13.14 16.50
N GLY A 52 20.51 13.50 16.15
CA GLY A 52 20.12 14.80 15.61
C GLY A 52 20.28 14.93 14.09
N ARG A 53 20.69 13.86 13.40
CA ARG A 53 20.81 13.89 11.93
C ARG A 53 19.43 13.82 11.27
N LEU A 54 19.18 14.70 10.31
CA LEU A 54 17.98 14.67 9.46
C LEU A 54 18.21 13.81 8.22
N GLU A 55 17.26 12.92 7.92
CA GLU A 55 17.22 12.17 6.66
C GLU A 55 15.83 12.23 6.04
N ALA A 56 15.77 12.21 4.71
CA ALA A 56 14.53 12.10 3.95
C ALA A 56 14.37 10.66 3.44
N LYS A 57 13.20 10.06 3.66
CA LYS A 57 12.87 8.73 3.13
C LYS A 57 11.64 8.79 2.24
N MET A 58 11.74 8.16 1.07
CA MET A 58 10.61 8.00 0.17
C MET A 58 9.82 6.75 0.54
N ASN A 59 8.51 6.92 0.71
CA ASN A 59 7.55 5.85 0.91
C ASN A 59 6.54 5.82 -0.23
N THR A 60 5.86 4.69 -0.39
CA THR A 60 4.74 4.53 -1.31
C THR A 60 3.44 4.47 -0.54
N ARG A 61 2.47 5.29 -0.94
CA ARG A 61 1.11 5.29 -0.40
C ARG A 61 0.11 4.90 -1.48
N TRP A 62 -0.92 4.15 -1.10
CA TRP A 62 -2.03 3.82 -1.99
C TRP A 62 -2.95 5.03 -2.15
N THR A 63 -3.21 5.42 -3.40
CA THR A 63 -4.22 6.44 -3.72
C THR A 63 -5.63 5.89 -3.42
N GLN A 64 -6.66 6.73 -3.53
CA GLN A 64 -8.04 6.23 -3.42
C GLN A 64 -8.35 5.16 -4.47
N ALA A 65 -7.91 5.36 -5.72
CA ALA A 65 -8.03 4.35 -6.77
C ALA A 65 -7.27 3.06 -6.43
N GLY A 66 -6.07 3.18 -5.84
CA GLY A 66 -5.29 2.05 -5.33
C GLY A 66 -6.03 1.23 -4.26
N ARG A 67 -6.68 1.92 -3.31
CA ARG A 67 -7.47 1.27 -2.25
C ARG A 67 -8.68 0.53 -2.82
N LEU A 68 -9.38 1.11 -3.79
CA LEU A 68 -10.50 0.45 -4.49
C LEU A 68 -10.02 -0.79 -5.25
N PHE A 69 -8.90 -0.69 -5.96
CA PHE A 69 -8.29 -1.81 -6.66
C PHE A 69 -7.96 -2.98 -5.72
N ILE A 70 -7.34 -2.70 -4.57
CA ILE A 70 -7.06 -3.73 -3.55
C ILE A 70 -8.35 -4.33 -2.99
N HIS A 71 -9.36 -3.50 -2.72
CA HIS A 71 -10.65 -3.96 -2.20
C HIS A 71 -11.32 -4.95 -3.16
N GLU A 72 -11.36 -4.64 -4.46
CA GLU A 72 -11.88 -5.54 -5.49
C GLU A 72 -11.08 -6.84 -5.59
N LEU A 73 -9.74 -6.76 -5.53
CA LEU A 73 -8.86 -7.92 -5.55
C LEU A 73 -9.14 -8.86 -4.37
N LEU A 74 -9.25 -8.32 -3.16
CA LEU A 74 -9.51 -9.11 -1.95
C LEU A 74 -10.90 -9.72 -1.95
N ASN A 75 -11.92 -8.99 -2.41
CA ASN A 75 -13.29 -9.51 -2.53
C ASN A 75 -13.37 -10.70 -3.50
N LYS A 76 -12.66 -10.63 -4.64
CA LYS A 76 -12.55 -11.77 -5.59
C LYS A 76 -11.89 -13.01 -4.98
N ARG A 77 -11.14 -12.84 -3.89
CA ARG A 77 -10.49 -13.91 -3.13
C ARG A 77 -11.26 -14.32 -1.87
N GLU A 78 -12.47 -13.78 -1.68
CA GLU A 78 -13.30 -13.98 -0.49
C GLU A 78 -12.61 -13.54 0.82
N ILE A 79 -11.63 -12.64 0.73
CA ILE A 79 -10.92 -12.06 1.87
C ILE A 79 -11.59 -10.75 2.24
N LYS A 80 -11.92 -10.56 3.53
CA LYS A 80 -12.49 -9.29 4.00
C LYS A 80 -11.39 -8.21 4.05
N PRO A 81 -11.55 -7.09 3.34
CA PRO A 81 -10.62 -5.96 3.44
C PRO A 81 -10.69 -5.34 4.84
N ASN A 82 -9.53 -4.98 5.40
CA ASN A 82 -9.49 -4.11 6.57
C ASN A 82 -9.78 -2.69 6.10
N ILE A 83 -11.06 -2.30 6.13
CA ILE A 83 -11.48 -0.94 5.84
C ILE A 83 -11.15 -0.10 7.08
N GLU A 84 -10.11 0.71 6.98
CA GLU A 84 -9.85 1.77 7.95
C GLU A 84 -10.91 2.85 7.77
N LYS A 85 -11.51 3.29 8.89
CA LYS A 85 -12.65 4.22 8.94
C LYS A 85 -12.28 5.58 8.33
N HIS A 86 -13.14 6.05 7.43
CA HIS A 86 -13.32 7.45 6.97
C HIS A 86 -12.05 8.25 6.59
N TYR A 87 -11.81 8.36 5.29
CA TYR A 87 -11.06 9.49 4.72
C TYR A 87 -12.01 10.70 4.69
N VAL A 88 -11.82 11.67 5.59
CA VAL A 88 -12.21 13.05 5.31
C VAL A 88 -11.13 13.63 4.40
N ASP A 89 -11.50 13.94 3.16
CA ASP A 89 -10.64 14.61 2.21
C ASP A 89 -10.47 16.06 2.68
N VAL A 90 -9.45 16.31 3.50
CA VAL A 90 -9.07 17.68 3.87
C VAL A 90 -8.20 18.18 2.73
N ARG A 91 -8.82 18.94 1.84
CA ARG A 91 -8.13 19.80 0.86
C ARG A 91 -7.40 20.93 1.57
#